data_AF-A0A7S3M7L3-F1
#
_entry.id   AF-A0A7S3M7L3-F1
#
_cell.length_a   1.000
_cell.length_b   1.000
_cell.length_c   1.000
_cell.angle_alpha   90.00
_cell.angle_beta   90.00
_cell.angle_gamma   90.00
#
_symmetry.space_group_name_H-M   'P 1'
#
loop_
_entity.id
_entity.type
_entity.pdbx_description
1 polymer ?
#
loop_
_entity_poly.entity_id
_entity_poly.type
_entity_poly.pdbx_seq_one_letter_code
_entity_poly.pdbx_strand_id
1 'polypeptide(L)'
;GASAEFSVNDIEHRRRLTTTTQSYMAAGTTTYVIPAEVTSITVVLYGASGGSSAAVVNSVLRTGMGGLGGMLEASIPVTPGETLQINVGGQGGGSGSGGAG
;
A
#
# COMPACT_ATOMS: atom_id res chain seq x y z
N GLY A 1 23.24 -17.87 46.20
CA GLY A 1 23.34 -16.39 46.08
C GLY A 1 23.21 -16.04 44.62
N ALA A 2 22.25 -15.18 44.30
CA ALA A 2 21.92 -14.63 42.98
C ALA A 2 21.46 -15.65 41.91
N SER A 3 20.25 -16.17 42.08
CA SER A 3 19.38 -16.42 40.92
C SER A 3 19.12 -15.03 40.33
N ALA A 4 19.68 -14.72 39.16
CA ALA A 4 19.39 -13.47 38.48
C ALA A 4 17.87 -13.39 38.26
N GLU A 5 17.22 -12.47 38.97
CA GLU A 5 15.83 -12.10 38.68
C GLU A 5 15.82 -11.48 37.28
N PHE A 6 15.55 -12.30 36.28
CA PHE A 6 15.19 -11.82 34.97
C PHE A 6 13.85 -11.11 35.13
N SER A 7 13.88 -9.78 35.24
CA SER A 7 12.69 -8.97 35.51
C SER A 7 11.64 -9.22 34.42
N VAL A 8 10.40 -9.46 34.82
CA VAL A 8 9.26 -9.65 33.89
C VAL A 8 9.14 -8.46 32.93
N ASN A 9 9.57 -7.26 33.35
CA ASN A 9 9.64 -6.06 32.50
C ASN A 9 10.62 -6.18 31.31
N ASP A 10 11.72 -6.94 31.43
CA ASP A 10 12.69 -7.16 30.34
C ASP A 10 12.22 -8.19 29.30
N ILE A 11 11.18 -8.98 29.61
CA ILE A 11 10.55 -9.89 28.66
C ILE A 11 9.51 -9.16 27.82
N GLU A 12 8.71 -8.28 28.43
CA GLU A 12 7.70 -7.47 27.74
C GLU A 12 8.33 -6.45 26.77
N HIS A 13 9.49 -5.88 27.11
CA HIS A 13 10.21 -4.99 26.18
C HIS A 13 10.80 -5.76 24.96
N ARG A 14 11.24 -7.00 25.16
CA ARG A 14 11.96 -7.79 24.13
C ARG A 14 11.07 -8.67 23.25
N ARG A 15 9.76 -8.77 23.51
CA ARG A 15 8.85 -9.68 22.78
C ARG A 15 7.58 -9.05 22.22
N ARG A 16 7.45 -7.72 22.22
CA ARG A 16 6.31 -7.07 21.58
C ARG A 16 6.51 -6.96 20.08
N LEU A 17 6.08 -7.99 19.34
CA LEU A 17 5.89 -7.91 17.88
C LEU A 17 4.82 -6.85 17.60
N THR A 18 5.24 -5.60 17.43
CA THR A 18 4.34 -4.47 17.16
C THR A 18 4.19 -4.34 15.66
N THR A 19 3.11 -4.87 15.10
CA THR A 19 2.76 -4.62 13.70
C THR A 19 2.20 -3.21 13.57
N THR A 20 2.85 -2.37 12.77
CA THR A 20 2.37 -1.02 12.44
C THR A 20 1.95 -0.98 10.98
N THR A 21 0.76 -0.44 10.71
CA THR A 21 0.26 -0.25 9.35
C THR A 21 0.38 1.21 8.96
N GLN A 22 1.00 1.48 7.81
CA GLN A 22 1.06 2.80 7.19
C GLN A 22 0.33 2.76 5.85
N SER A 23 -0.62 3.67 5.63
CA SER A 23 -1.42 3.72 4.41
C SER A 23 -1.02 4.89 3.51
N TYR A 24 -1.05 4.64 2.20
CA TYR A 24 -0.78 5.63 1.15
C TYR A 24 -1.95 5.63 0.16
N MET A 25 -2.76 6.67 0.19
CA MET A 25 -4.02 6.75 -0.57
C MET A 25 -3.98 7.76 -1.72
N ALA A 26 -3.04 8.71 -1.68
CA ALA A 26 -2.88 9.70 -2.72
C ALA A 26 -1.92 9.18 -3.80
N ALA A 27 -2.28 9.38 -5.06
CA ALA A 27 -1.39 9.10 -6.17
C ALA A 27 -0.12 9.96 -6.07
N GLY A 28 1.02 9.37 -6.41
CA GLY A 28 2.32 10.04 -6.34
C GLY A 28 3.41 9.17 -5.74
N THR A 29 4.51 9.82 -5.40
CA THR A 29 5.72 9.16 -4.89
C THR A 29 6.01 9.64 -3.47
N THR A 30 6.30 8.69 -2.59
CA THR A 30 6.74 8.93 -1.22
C THR A 30 7.81 7.91 -0.83
N THR A 31 8.48 8.14 0.29
CA THR A 31 9.49 7.24 0.82
C THR A 31 9.08 6.67 2.16
N TYR A 32 9.53 5.45 2.46
CA TYR A 32 9.35 4.79 3.75
C TYR A 32 10.66 4.17 4.20
N VAL A 33 11.06 4.46 5.44
CA VAL A 33 12.26 3.87 6.05
C VAL A 33 11.87 2.61 6.80
N ILE A 34 12.53 1.50 6.51
CA ILE A 34 12.32 0.23 7.22
C ILE A 34 12.81 0.39 8.67
N PRO A 35 11.95 0.12 9.68
CA PRO A 35 12.36 0.20 11.07
C PRO A 35 13.53 -0.73 11.38
N ALA A 36 14.28 -0.41 12.43
CA ALA A 36 15.31 -1.31 12.94
C ALA A 36 14.71 -2.70 13.24
N GLU A 37 15.51 -3.75 13.00
CA GLU A 37 15.16 -5.14 13.25
C GLU A 37 14.00 -5.71 12.39
N VAL A 38 13.45 -4.94 11.45
CA VAL A 38 12.45 -5.42 10.49
C VAL A 38 13.14 -5.98 9.25
N THR A 39 12.92 -7.26 8.97
CA THR A 39 13.48 -7.97 7.80
C THR A 39 12.42 -8.47 6.81
N SER A 40 11.14 -8.25 7.13
CA SER A 40 10.02 -8.55 6.24
C SER A 40 8.86 -7.60 6.49
N ILE A 41 8.16 -7.20 5.43
CA ILE A 41 6.93 -6.42 5.48
C ILE A 41 5.81 -7.10 4.72
N THR A 42 4.58 -6.92 5.21
CA THR A 42 3.37 -7.25 4.44
C THR A 42 2.85 -5.99 3.76
N VAL A 43 2.61 -6.08 2.46
CA VAL A 43 2.04 -5.00 1.66
C VAL A 43 0.68 -5.45 1.14
N VAL A 44 -0.33 -4.62 1.39
CA VAL A 44 -1.67 -4.76 0.82
C VAL A 44 -1.89 -3.60 -0.15
N LEU A 45 -2.17 -3.92 -1.41
CA LEU A 45 -2.37 -2.96 -2.48
C LEU A 45 -3.80 -3.06 -3.02
N TYR A 46 -4.40 -1.91 -3.24
CA TYR A 46 -5.68 -1.77 -3.94
C TYR A 46 -5.47 -0.92 -5.18
N GLY A 47 -5.78 -1.48 -6.35
CA GLY A 47 -5.77 -0.76 -7.62
C GLY A 47 -6.93 0.22 -7.69
N ALA A 48 -6.69 1.38 -8.29
CA ALA A 48 -7.73 2.37 -8.55
C ALA A 48 -8.69 1.89 -9.66
N SER A 49 -9.85 2.55 -9.78
CA SER A 49 -10.80 2.27 -10.85
C SER A 49 -10.20 2.59 -12.22
N GLY A 50 -10.53 1.77 -13.21
CA GLY A 50 -10.21 2.02 -14.61
C GLY A 50 -10.99 3.21 -15.18
N GLY A 51 -10.58 3.65 -16.38
CA GLY A 51 -11.22 4.78 -17.06
C GLY A 51 -12.65 4.47 -17.50
N SER A 52 -13.50 5.49 -17.48
CA SER A 52 -14.89 5.39 -17.97
C SER A 52 -15.02 5.99 -19.37
N SER A 53 -15.88 5.40 -20.19
CA SER A 53 -16.19 5.83 -21.55
C SER A 53 -17.59 6.43 -21.66
N ALA A 54 -17.77 7.39 -22.56
CA ALA A 54 -19.02 8.05 -22.85
C ALA A 54 -19.04 8.38 -24.35
N ALA A 55 -20.09 7.97 -25.04
CA ALA A 55 -20.26 8.19 -26.47
C ALA A 55 -21.73 8.47 -26.80
N VAL A 56 -21.96 9.41 -27.72
CA VAL A 56 -23.28 9.61 -28.32
C VAL A 56 -23.40 8.68 -29.52
N VAL A 57 -24.39 7.78 -29.49
CA VAL A 57 -24.68 6.84 -30.57
C VAL A 57 -26.16 6.97 -30.90
N ASN A 58 -26.50 7.31 -32.14
CA ASN A 58 -27.88 7.57 -32.59
C ASN A 58 -28.60 8.61 -31.71
N SER A 59 -27.92 9.72 -31.38
CA SER A 59 -28.42 10.77 -30.49
C SER A 59 -28.72 10.33 -29.05
N VAL A 60 -28.22 9.17 -28.61
CA VAL A 60 -28.35 8.64 -27.24
C VAL A 60 -26.98 8.58 -26.57
N LEU A 61 -26.87 9.12 -25.36
CA LEU A 61 -25.67 8.98 -24.53
C LEU A 61 -25.54 7.55 -23.99
N ARG A 62 -24.39 6.94 -24.24
CA ARG A 62 -23.98 5.62 -23.73
C ARG A 62 -22.75 5.80 -22.86
N THR A 63 -22.75 5.19 -21.68
CA THR A 63 -21.62 5.23 -20.75
C THR A 63 -21.12 3.83 -20.44
N GLY A 64 -19.81 3.60 -20.53
CA GLY A 64 -19.14 2.40 -20.05
C GLY A 64 -18.38 2.71 -18.77
N MET A 65 -18.61 1.92 -17.73
CA MET A 65 -17.88 2.05 -16.46
C MET A 65 -16.53 1.33 -16.56
N GLY A 66 -15.49 1.94 -15.99
CA GLY A 66 -14.22 1.26 -15.78
C GLY A 66 -14.30 0.15 -14.74
N GLY A 67 -13.37 -0.79 -14.78
CA GLY A 67 -13.25 -1.82 -13.75
C GLY A 67 -12.94 -1.21 -12.38
N LEU A 68 -13.29 -1.90 -11.29
CA LEU A 68 -13.15 -1.37 -9.92
C LEU A 68 -11.70 -1.33 -9.39
N GLY A 69 -10.76 -1.96 -10.10
CA GLY A 69 -9.41 -2.22 -9.61
C GLY A 69 -9.29 -3.59 -8.93
N GLY A 70 -8.05 -4.02 -8.65
CA GLY A 70 -7.75 -5.31 -8.02
C GLY A 70 -7.17 -5.16 -6.61
N MET A 71 -7.14 -6.25 -5.84
CA MET A 71 -6.45 -6.32 -4.55
C MET A 71 -5.28 -7.31 -4.65
N LEU A 72 -4.13 -6.94 -4.09
CA LEU A 72 -2.95 -7.79 -3.96
C LEU A 72 -2.45 -7.73 -2.52
N GLU A 73 -2.06 -8.88 -1.97
CA GLU A 73 -1.30 -8.96 -0.72
C GLU A 73 0.01 -9.70 -1.00
N ALA A 74 1.12 -9.17 -0.49
CA ALA A 74 2.45 -9.75 -0.67
C ALA A 74 3.30 -9.60 0.59
N SER A 75 4.17 -10.59 0.83
CA SER A 75 5.24 -10.52 1.83
C SER A 75 6.55 -10.23 1.12
N ILE A 76 7.23 -9.17 1.51
CA ILE A 76 8.44 -8.67 0.84
C ILE A 76 9.61 -8.70 1.84
N PRO A 77 10.71 -9.40 1.53
CA PRO A 77 11.91 -9.34 2.35
C PRO A 77 12.57 -7.95 2.22
N VAL A 78 13.03 -7.41 3.34
CA VAL A 78 13.62 -6.06 3.42
C VAL A 78 14.88 -6.06 4.29
N THR A 79 15.66 -5.00 4.18
CA THR A 79 16.85 -4.73 4.99
C THR A 79 16.53 -3.67 6.05
N PRO A 80 16.83 -3.89 7.34
CA PRO A 80 16.66 -2.87 8.37
C PRO A 80 17.34 -1.54 8.01
N GLY A 81 16.63 -0.43 8.14
CA GLY A 81 17.14 0.91 7.87
C GLY A 81 17.21 1.32 6.39
N GLU A 82 16.85 0.44 5.45
CA GLU A 82 16.78 0.84 4.04
C GLU A 82 15.59 1.78 3.80
N THR A 83 15.70 2.61 2.75
CA THR A 83 14.62 3.50 2.32
C THR A 83 13.97 2.94 1.06
N LEU A 84 12.69 2.63 1.14
CA LEU A 84 11.88 2.19 0.02
C LEU A 84 11.16 3.38 -0.63
N GLN A 85 11.14 3.42 -1.95
CA GLN A 85 10.26 4.30 -2.71
C GLN A 85 8.91 3.63 -2.91
N ILE A 86 7.84 4.36 -2.61
CA ILE A 86 6.46 3.92 -2.77
C ILE A 86 5.84 4.78 -3.86
N ASN A 87 5.37 4.11 -4.92
CA ASN A 87 4.67 4.73 -6.04
C ASN A 87 3.21 4.28 -6.00
N VAL A 88 2.30 5.23 -5.80
CA VAL A 88 0.85 4.99 -5.82
C VAL A 88 0.30 5.50 -7.14
N GLY A 89 -0.31 4.60 -7.92
CA GLY A 89 -0.98 4.93 -9.18
C GLY A 89 -2.31 5.67 -8.97
N GLY A 90 -2.76 6.37 -10.01
CA GLY A 90 -4.04 7.11 -10.00
C GLY A 90 -5.19 6.32 -10.65
N GLN A 91 -6.41 6.85 -10.50
CA GLN A 91 -7.57 6.35 -11.24
C GLN A 91 -7.43 6.61 -12.74
N GLY A 92 -8.00 5.71 -13.56
CA GLY A 92 -8.06 5.90 -15.01
C GLY A 92 -8.89 7.11 -15.42
N GLY A 93 -8.50 7.75 -16.52
CA GLY A 93 -9.15 8.96 -17.03
C GLY A 93 -10.62 8.77 -17.44
N GLY A 94 -11.38 9.86 -17.41
CA GLY A 94 -12.71 9.95 -18.02
C GLY A 94 -12.63 10.21 -19.53
N SER A 95 -13.75 10.01 -20.20
CA SER A 95 -13.88 10.13 -21.67
C SER A 95 -13.61 11.56 -22.10
N GLY A 96 -12.41 11.80 -22.63
CA GLY A 96 -11.92 13.12 -23.05
C GLY A 96 -10.52 13.45 -22.53
N SER A 97 -9.97 12.69 -21.61
CA SER A 97 -8.57 12.82 -21.19
C SER A 97 -7.93 11.44 -21.14
N GLY A 98 -7.31 11.07 -22.26
CA GLY A 98 -6.47 9.88 -22.35
C GLY A 98 -5.25 10.04 -21.45
N GLY A 99 -5.38 9.64 -20.19
CA GLY A 99 -4.26 9.45 -19.27
C GLY A 99 -4.25 7.98 -18.87
N ALA A 100 -3.22 7.26 -19.30
CA ALA A 100 -2.92 5.92 -18.78
C ALA A 100 -2.53 6.04 -17.30
N GLY A 101 -3.02 5.11 -16.49
CA GLY A 101 -2.57 4.93 -15.11
C GLY A 101 -1.12 4.45 -15.03
#